data_AF-A0A9E5JTB0-F1
#
_entry.id   AF-A0A9E5JTB0-F1
#
_cell.length_a   1.000
_cell.length_b   1.000
_cell.length_c   1.000
_cell.angle_alpha   90.00
_cell.angle_beta   90.00
_cell.angle_gamma   90.00
#
_symmetry.space_group_name_H-M   'P 1'
#
loop_
_entity.id
_entity.type
_entity.pdbx_description
1 polymer ?
#
loop_
_entity_poly.entity_id
_entity_poly.type
_entity_poly.pdbx_seq_one_letter_code
_entity_poly.pdbx_strand_id
1 'polypeptide(L)'
;MDVVLTAALAFSLSQILLNVLLFLRSRRGWSVQSGLYAVFLLAVTGYLLTPVVTSPGLSMLFEALQTLVPGTFWLFSASLFEERFRLRSWQMGLVALTVLLPLLGNLLAMADVEAPRMFFWTLPQSLEFVIMGLALWSVVRFWREDLVESRRDLRLWFCGILGLYILVLLLMRELIFPGEVWLLVWQYIFVAGMLMVTNGLLLEMKTGLFHPEADRRVSASGISAGPAVPRVPVVPDGSAVLDDAVAGHSNRACSEVVPQEGGNRPPANADEFQPVVARDVDVAGAGGLEPVPEALLQQLTQLMEHERVYRQMGLTIGQLAASLSLPEYRLRKVINAGLGYRNFNDFLNTYRIREASERLADPLKPDEAILNIALDTGYRSLSSFNKAFKEAFGQTPTEYRQGQLRR
;
A
#
# COMPACT_ATOMS: atom_id res chain seq x y z
N MET A 1 37.24 -24.77 -11.56
CA MET A 1 35.93 -24.09 -11.63
C MET A 1 34.89 -24.79 -10.76
N ASP A 2 34.94 -26.13 -10.66
CA ASP A 2 33.92 -26.91 -9.94
C ASP A 2 33.80 -26.60 -8.44
N VAL A 3 34.91 -26.32 -7.74
CA VAL A 3 34.86 -25.95 -6.31
C VAL A 3 34.12 -24.63 -6.10
N VAL A 4 34.39 -23.64 -6.96
CA VAL A 4 33.75 -22.31 -6.88
C VAL A 4 32.26 -22.42 -7.21
N LEU A 5 31.92 -23.17 -8.26
CA LEU A 5 30.53 -23.42 -8.63
C LEU A 5 29.76 -24.14 -7.52
N THR A 6 30.34 -25.20 -6.96
CA THR A 6 29.72 -25.97 -5.87
C THR A 6 29.53 -25.10 -4.62
N ALA A 7 30.52 -24.27 -4.28
CA ALA A 7 30.42 -23.34 -3.16
C ALA A 7 29.33 -22.28 -3.40
N ALA A 8 29.26 -21.69 -4.60
CA ALA A 8 28.25 -20.71 -4.97
C ALA A 8 26.83 -21.32 -4.95
N LEU A 9 26.67 -22.55 -5.43
CA LEU A 9 25.42 -23.31 -5.38
C LEU A 9 24.99 -23.59 -3.94
N ALA A 10 25.87 -24.15 -3.11
CA ALA A 10 25.59 -24.45 -1.71
C ALA A 10 25.21 -23.17 -0.93
N PHE A 11 25.93 -22.08 -1.18
CA PHE A 11 25.61 -20.78 -0.58
C PHE A 11 24.24 -20.28 -1.06
N SER A 12 23.95 -20.33 -2.36
CA SER A 12 22.64 -19.91 -2.91
C SER A 12 21.48 -20.72 -2.34
N LEU A 13 21.63 -22.04 -2.21
CA LEU A 13 20.63 -22.92 -1.59
C LEU A 13 20.40 -22.56 -0.12
N SER A 14 21.46 -22.22 0.62
CA SER A 14 21.33 -21.73 2.00
C SER A 14 20.57 -20.41 2.08
N GLN A 15 20.78 -19.51 1.10
CA GLN A 15 20.07 -18.23 1.03
C GLN A 15 18.60 -18.41 0.64
N ILE A 16 18.27 -19.32 -0.28
CA ILE A 16 16.88 -19.71 -0.60
C ILE A 16 16.19 -20.25 0.65
N LEU A 17 16.84 -21.15 1.39
CA LEU A 17 16.28 -21.72 2.61
C LEU A 17 15.97 -20.64 3.65
N LEU A 18 16.93 -19.72 3.88
CA LEU A 18 16.72 -18.57 4.75
C LEU A 18 15.56 -17.70 4.25
N ASN A 19 15.49 -17.42 2.96
CA ASN A 19 14.42 -16.63 2.36
C ASN A 19 13.05 -17.26 2.60
N VAL A 20 12.94 -18.57 2.38
CA VAL A 20 11.71 -19.34 2.63
C VAL A 20 11.34 -19.30 4.12
N LEU A 21 12.30 -19.46 5.03
CA LEU A 21 12.05 -19.38 6.47
C LEU A 21 11.58 -17.99 6.90
N LEU A 22 12.22 -16.92 6.39
CA LEU A 22 11.81 -15.53 6.66
C LEU A 22 10.43 -15.22 6.06
N PHE A 23 10.17 -15.73 4.86
CA PHE A 23 8.88 -15.62 4.21
C PHE A 23 7.79 -16.33 5.02
N LEU A 24 8.02 -17.56 5.48
CA LEU A 24 7.08 -18.30 6.32
C LEU A 24 6.88 -17.64 7.69
N ARG A 25 7.93 -17.08 8.30
CA ARG A 25 7.85 -16.36 9.58
C ARG A 25 7.06 -15.06 9.46
N SER A 26 7.25 -14.31 8.37
CA SER A 26 6.56 -13.03 8.14
C SER A 26 5.12 -13.20 7.64
N ARG A 27 4.71 -14.44 7.33
CA ARG A 27 3.41 -14.77 6.78
C ARG A 27 2.31 -14.74 7.84
N ARG A 28 1.39 -13.78 7.71
CA ARG A 28 0.18 -13.68 8.56
C ARG A 28 -1.11 -14.08 7.84
N GLY A 29 -1.06 -14.26 6.51
CA GLY A 29 -2.16 -14.76 5.68
C GLY A 29 -1.73 -15.04 4.23
N TRP A 30 -2.58 -15.70 3.44
CA TRP A 30 -2.34 -15.93 2.01
C TRP A 30 -2.89 -14.76 1.18
N SER A 31 -2.00 -13.96 0.60
CA SER A 31 -2.32 -12.99 -0.45
C SER A 31 -1.83 -13.49 -1.81
N VAL A 32 -2.44 -13.00 -2.90
CA VAL A 32 -2.00 -13.32 -4.27
C VAL A 32 -0.51 -12.99 -4.48
N GLN A 33 -0.05 -11.86 -3.93
CA GLN A 33 1.36 -11.44 -3.97
C GLN A 33 2.29 -12.45 -3.30
N SER A 34 1.91 -12.95 -2.11
CA SER A 34 2.68 -13.97 -1.39
C SER A 34 2.72 -15.30 -2.17
N GLY A 35 1.64 -15.64 -2.87
CA GLY A 35 1.60 -16.81 -3.75
C GLY A 35 2.55 -16.68 -4.94
N LEU A 36 2.53 -15.54 -5.63
CA LEU A 36 3.42 -15.27 -6.75
C LEU A 36 4.89 -15.26 -6.35
N TYR A 37 5.21 -14.66 -5.19
CA TYR A 37 6.57 -14.69 -4.64
C TYR A 37 7.03 -16.12 -4.32
N ALA A 38 6.16 -16.96 -3.76
CA ALA A 38 6.49 -18.36 -3.50
C ALA A 38 6.75 -19.16 -4.78
N VAL A 39 5.95 -18.93 -5.84
CA VAL A 39 6.17 -19.55 -7.15
C VAL A 39 7.47 -19.06 -7.78
N PHE A 40 7.79 -17.77 -7.65
CA PHE A 40 9.07 -17.21 -8.09
C PHE A 40 10.26 -17.86 -7.35
N LEU A 41 10.19 -18.01 -6.03
CA LEU A 41 11.23 -18.72 -5.26
C LEU A 41 11.37 -20.18 -5.69
N LEU A 42 10.26 -20.86 -5.99
CA LEU A 42 10.29 -22.23 -6.52
C LEU A 42 10.99 -22.29 -7.88
N ALA A 43 10.69 -21.34 -8.79
CA ALA A 43 11.34 -21.23 -10.09
C ALA A 43 12.86 -20.98 -9.96
N VAL A 44 13.26 -20.07 -9.07
CA VAL A 44 14.69 -19.81 -8.78
C VAL A 44 15.37 -21.02 -8.16
N THR A 45 14.67 -21.77 -7.28
CA THR A 45 15.18 -23.04 -6.74
C THR A 45 15.36 -24.07 -7.85
N GLY A 46 14.43 -24.12 -8.81
CA GLY A 46 14.55 -24.96 -9.99
C GLY A 46 15.80 -24.64 -10.81
N TYR A 47 16.00 -23.35 -11.11
CA TYR A 47 17.21 -22.84 -11.74
C TYR A 47 18.50 -23.22 -10.94
N LEU A 48 18.44 -23.04 -9.62
CA LEU A 48 19.28 -23.63 -8.54
C LEU A 48 19.87 -25.00 -8.88
N LEU A 49 18.95 -25.94 -9.10
CA LEU A 49 19.24 -27.36 -9.05
C LEU A 49 19.54 -27.96 -10.42
N THR A 50 19.29 -27.22 -11.51
CA THR A 50 19.59 -27.64 -12.89
C THR A 50 20.98 -28.28 -13.06
N PRO A 51 22.11 -27.72 -12.57
CA PRO A 51 23.44 -28.32 -12.74
C PRO A 51 23.68 -29.55 -11.86
N VAL A 52 22.84 -29.81 -10.85
CA VAL A 52 22.98 -30.92 -9.90
C VAL A 52 22.16 -32.14 -10.37
N VAL A 53 21.09 -31.90 -11.13
CA VAL A 53 20.15 -32.93 -11.55
C VAL A 53 20.67 -33.64 -12.80
N THR A 54 21.01 -34.92 -12.66
CA THR A 54 21.57 -35.74 -13.74
C THR A 54 20.56 -36.66 -14.42
N SER A 55 19.40 -36.92 -13.80
CA SER A 55 18.39 -37.81 -14.38
C SER A 55 17.60 -37.12 -15.50
N PRO A 56 17.43 -37.73 -16.68
CA PRO A 56 16.76 -37.11 -17.84
C PRO A 56 15.32 -36.65 -17.59
N GLY A 57 14.55 -37.41 -16.80
CA GLY A 57 13.16 -37.05 -16.49
C GLY A 57 13.07 -35.82 -15.56
N LEU A 58 13.94 -35.73 -14.55
CA LEU A 58 13.96 -34.57 -13.67
C LEU A 58 14.60 -33.36 -14.36
N SER A 59 15.63 -33.53 -15.19
CA SER A 59 16.26 -32.39 -15.87
C SER A 59 15.24 -31.59 -16.68
N MET A 60 14.31 -32.26 -17.36
CA MET A 60 13.20 -31.61 -18.05
C MET A 60 12.29 -30.79 -17.13
N LEU A 61 11.99 -31.32 -15.94
CA LEU A 61 11.20 -30.60 -14.94
C LEU A 61 11.93 -29.34 -14.48
N PHE A 62 13.23 -29.44 -14.17
CA PHE A 62 14.03 -28.31 -13.70
C PHE A 62 14.28 -27.27 -14.81
N GLU A 63 14.44 -27.70 -16.05
CA GLU A 63 14.47 -26.85 -17.24
C GLU A 63 13.15 -26.09 -17.42
N ALA A 64 12.01 -26.76 -17.23
CA ALA A 64 10.71 -26.08 -17.25
C ALA A 64 10.57 -25.09 -16.08
N LEU A 65 11.04 -25.44 -14.88
CA LEU A 65 10.98 -24.57 -13.71
C LEU A 65 11.84 -23.31 -13.88
N GLN A 66 13.03 -23.37 -14.49
CA GLN A 66 13.83 -22.16 -14.72
C GLN A 66 13.17 -21.20 -15.72
N THR A 67 12.44 -21.70 -16.73
CA THR A 67 11.71 -20.83 -17.69
C THR A 67 10.56 -20.05 -17.04
N LEU A 68 10.12 -20.45 -15.84
CA LEU A 68 9.16 -19.67 -15.06
C LEU A 68 9.78 -18.42 -14.44
N VAL A 69 11.11 -18.31 -14.32
CA VAL A 69 11.76 -17.20 -13.59
C VAL A 69 11.36 -15.83 -14.17
N PRO A 70 11.48 -15.54 -15.49
CA PRO A 70 11.09 -14.23 -16.03
C PRO A 70 9.59 -13.96 -15.92
N GLY A 71 8.76 -14.97 -16.20
CA GLY A 71 7.30 -14.86 -16.17
C GLY A 71 6.74 -14.61 -14.77
N THR A 72 7.21 -15.38 -13.79
CA THR A 72 6.79 -15.23 -12.39
C THR A 72 7.33 -13.95 -11.77
N PHE A 73 8.56 -13.54 -12.14
CA PHE A 73 9.11 -12.25 -11.75
C PHE A 73 8.26 -11.09 -12.28
N TRP A 74 7.87 -11.12 -13.55
CA TRP A 74 7.00 -10.09 -14.14
C TRP A 74 5.66 -9.99 -13.42
N LEU A 75 4.98 -11.13 -13.20
CA LEU A 75 3.70 -11.17 -12.49
C LEU A 75 3.84 -10.66 -11.05
N PHE A 76 4.90 -11.08 -10.35
CA PHE A 76 5.19 -10.62 -9.01
C PHE A 76 5.45 -9.11 -8.99
N SER A 77 6.28 -8.60 -9.90
CA SER A 77 6.57 -7.18 -10.04
C SER A 77 5.29 -6.37 -10.31
N ALA A 78 4.48 -6.77 -11.29
CA ALA A 78 3.20 -6.13 -11.57
C ALA A 78 2.25 -6.13 -10.35
N SER A 79 2.24 -7.23 -9.58
CA SER A 79 1.41 -7.35 -8.39
C SER A 79 1.82 -6.42 -7.24
N LEU A 80 3.08 -5.96 -7.20
CA LEU A 80 3.57 -5.03 -6.18
C LEU A 80 3.18 -3.58 -6.44
N PHE A 81 2.98 -3.20 -7.71
CA PHE A 81 2.68 -1.83 -8.13
C PHE A 81 1.17 -1.57 -8.34
N GLU A 82 0.37 -2.60 -8.60
CA GLU A 82 -1.09 -2.46 -8.75
C GLU A 82 -1.84 -2.59 -7.41
N GLU A 83 -2.58 -1.56 -6.99
CA GLU A 83 -3.38 -1.57 -5.74
C GLU A 83 -4.51 -2.62 -5.72
N ARG A 84 -5.00 -3.02 -6.91
CA ARG A 84 -6.05 -4.04 -7.09
C ARG A 84 -5.63 -5.08 -8.12
N PHE A 85 -4.44 -5.64 -7.95
CA PHE A 85 -3.94 -6.66 -8.86
C PHE A 85 -4.90 -7.84 -8.99
N ARG A 86 -5.32 -8.13 -10.22
CA ARG A 86 -6.06 -9.35 -10.58
C ARG A 86 -5.29 -10.06 -11.67
N LEU A 87 -4.98 -11.33 -11.44
CA LEU A 87 -4.36 -12.20 -12.43
C LEU A 87 -5.28 -12.29 -13.65
N ARG A 88 -4.85 -11.71 -14.77
CA ARG A 88 -5.60 -11.79 -16.03
C ARG A 88 -5.21 -13.07 -16.74
N SER A 89 -6.20 -13.78 -17.30
CA SER A 89 -5.98 -15.06 -17.98
C SER A 89 -4.96 -14.98 -19.12
N TRP A 90 -4.86 -13.82 -19.80
CA TRP A 90 -3.86 -13.62 -20.85
C TRP A 90 -2.43 -13.58 -20.31
N GLN A 91 -2.21 -13.03 -19.10
CA GLN A 91 -0.87 -12.99 -18.48
C GLN A 91 -0.41 -14.40 -18.13
N MET A 92 -1.33 -15.21 -17.58
CA MET A 92 -1.07 -16.62 -17.31
C MET A 92 -0.86 -17.41 -18.60
N GLY A 93 -1.65 -17.13 -19.64
CA GLY A 93 -1.47 -17.77 -20.96
C GLY A 93 -0.10 -17.47 -21.56
N LEU A 94 0.39 -16.24 -21.42
CA LEU A 94 1.69 -15.81 -21.93
C LEU A 94 2.87 -16.45 -21.17
N VAL A 95 2.79 -16.54 -19.83
CA VAL A 95 3.77 -17.29 -19.02
C VAL A 95 3.66 -18.79 -19.27
N ALA A 96 2.45 -19.34 -19.41
CA ALA A 96 2.29 -20.75 -19.74
C ALA A 96 2.89 -21.07 -21.12
N LEU A 97 2.77 -20.16 -22.08
CA LEU A 97 3.34 -20.32 -23.42
C LEU A 97 4.87 -20.42 -23.38
N THR A 98 5.56 -19.63 -22.55
CA THR A 98 7.03 -19.70 -22.43
C THR A 98 7.51 -21.01 -21.81
N VAL A 99 6.68 -21.70 -21.03
CA VAL A 99 7.03 -22.98 -20.40
C VAL A 99 6.61 -24.17 -21.24
N LEU A 100 5.38 -24.16 -21.77
CA LEU A 100 4.79 -25.31 -22.46
C LEU A 100 5.47 -25.58 -23.79
N LEU A 101 5.89 -24.54 -24.52
CA LEU A 101 6.58 -24.71 -25.79
C LEU A 101 7.92 -25.44 -25.65
N PRO A 102 8.91 -24.98 -24.87
CA PRO A 102 10.17 -25.71 -24.74
C PRO A 102 9.97 -27.09 -24.12
N LEU A 103 9.01 -27.26 -23.20
CA LEU A 103 8.65 -28.57 -22.65
C LEU A 103 8.16 -29.54 -23.73
N LEU A 104 7.24 -29.11 -24.61
CA LEU A 104 6.75 -29.90 -25.73
C LEU A 104 7.85 -30.18 -26.75
N GLY A 105 8.72 -29.20 -27.03
CA GLY A 105 9.88 -29.37 -27.91
C GLY A 105 10.83 -30.46 -27.38
N ASN A 106 11.12 -30.45 -26.08
CA ASN A 106 11.93 -31.46 -25.42
C ASN A 106 11.26 -32.85 -25.45
N LEU A 107 9.93 -32.93 -25.27
CA LEU A 107 9.19 -34.19 -25.32
C LEU A 107 9.12 -34.79 -26.73
N LEU A 108 8.96 -33.95 -27.76
CA LEU A 108 9.03 -34.37 -29.16
C LEU A 108 10.44 -34.84 -29.52
N ALA A 109 11.48 -34.15 -29.04
CA ALA A 109 12.87 -34.55 -29.24
C ALA A 109 13.17 -35.91 -28.59
N MET A 110 12.60 -36.22 -27.42
CA MET A 110 12.68 -37.56 -26.81
C MET A 110 12.00 -38.64 -27.63
N ALA A 111 10.94 -38.28 -28.36
CA ALA A 111 10.22 -39.17 -29.26
C ALA A 111 10.87 -39.27 -30.66
N ASP A 112 12.07 -38.70 -30.83
CA ASP A 112 12.81 -38.65 -32.11
C ASP A 112 12.03 -37.95 -33.24
N VAL A 113 11.14 -37.02 -32.88
CA VAL A 113 10.35 -36.23 -33.82
C VAL A 113 11.05 -34.89 -34.07
N GLU A 114 11.41 -34.63 -35.32
CA GLU A 114 11.98 -33.34 -35.73
C GLU A 114 10.96 -32.20 -35.57
N ALA A 115 11.16 -31.38 -34.53
CA ALA A 115 10.33 -30.23 -34.25
C ALA A 115 10.97 -28.95 -34.82
N PRO A 116 10.20 -28.03 -35.42
CA PRO A 116 10.73 -26.76 -35.93
C PRO A 116 11.35 -25.93 -34.80
N ARG A 117 12.68 -25.77 -34.83
CA ARG A 117 13.46 -25.09 -33.78
C ARG A 117 12.97 -23.68 -33.45
N MET A 118 12.59 -22.93 -34.50
CA MET A 118 12.08 -21.56 -34.38
C MET A 118 10.85 -21.46 -33.47
N PHE A 119 9.98 -22.47 -33.51
CA PHE A 119 8.71 -22.45 -32.79
C PHE A 119 8.86 -22.85 -31.32
N PHE A 120 9.66 -23.88 -31.04
CA PHE A 120 9.74 -24.47 -29.70
C PHE A 120 10.87 -23.91 -28.82
N TRP A 121 11.91 -23.28 -29.41
CA TRP A 121 13.02 -22.70 -28.65
C TRP A 121 13.13 -21.19 -28.87
N THR A 122 13.16 -20.72 -30.12
CA THR A 122 13.40 -19.30 -30.42
C THR A 122 12.23 -18.38 -30.05
N LEU A 123 10.99 -18.81 -30.30
CA LEU A 123 9.79 -18.03 -29.95
C LEU A 123 9.63 -17.85 -28.44
N PRO A 124 9.71 -18.90 -27.60
CA PRO A 124 9.70 -18.76 -26.14
C PRO A 124 10.79 -17.83 -25.62
N GLN A 125 12.01 -17.99 -26.12
CA GLN A 125 13.15 -17.14 -25.75
C GLN A 125 12.89 -15.66 -26.08
N SER A 126 12.36 -15.38 -27.27
CA SER A 126 11.99 -14.01 -27.68
C SER A 126 10.90 -13.43 -26.76
N LEU A 127 9.94 -14.26 -26.35
CA LEU A 127 8.85 -13.89 -25.48
C LEU A 127 9.35 -13.58 -24.05
N GLU A 128 10.38 -14.26 -23.55
CA GLU A 128 11.01 -13.95 -22.27
C GLU A 128 11.60 -12.53 -22.24
N PHE A 129 12.23 -12.08 -23.32
CA PHE A 129 12.71 -10.70 -23.42
C PHE A 129 11.55 -9.70 -23.41
N VAL A 130 10.43 -10.01 -24.08
CA VAL A 130 9.23 -9.17 -24.06
C VAL A 130 8.65 -9.09 -22.65
N ILE A 131 8.52 -10.22 -21.95
CA ILE A 131 8.06 -10.30 -20.56
C ILE A 131 8.95 -9.47 -19.65
N MET A 132 10.27 -9.59 -19.80
CA MET A 132 11.22 -8.83 -19.00
C MET A 132 11.14 -7.33 -19.30
N GLY A 133 10.95 -6.96 -20.56
CA GLY A 133 10.67 -5.58 -20.96
C GLY A 133 9.39 -5.05 -20.33
N LEU A 134 8.32 -5.84 -20.27
CA LEU A 134 7.07 -5.48 -19.58
C LEU A 134 7.26 -5.34 -18.07
N ALA A 135 8.08 -6.20 -17.46
CA ALA A 135 8.43 -6.10 -16.04
C ALA A 135 9.16 -4.79 -15.74
N LEU A 136 10.20 -4.46 -16.51
CA LEU A 136 10.92 -3.20 -16.34
C LEU A 136 10.07 -1.98 -16.67
N TRP A 137 9.23 -2.06 -17.70
CA TRP A 137 8.29 -0.99 -18.03
C TRP A 137 7.31 -0.74 -16.89
N SER A 138 6.85 -1.78 -16.20
CA SER A 138 6.01 -1.62 -15.02
C SER A 138 6.76 -0.84 -13.93
N VAL A 139 8.04 -1.13 -13.69
CA VAL A 139 8.85 -0.39 -12.71
C VAL A 139 9.03 1.08 -13.12
N VAL A 140 9.38 1.35 -14.37
CA VAL A 140 9.66 2.71 -14.87
C VAL A 140 8.41 3.58 -14.89
N ARG A 141 7.26 3.04 -15.32
CA ARG A 141 6.01 3.78 -15.40
C ARG A 141 5.59 4.33 -14.03
N PHE A 142 5.77 3.56 -12.98
CA PHE A 142 5.37 3.94 -11.62
C PHE A 142 6.46 4.72 -10.85
N TRP A 143 7.65 4.91 -11.43
CA TRP A 143 8.76 5.61 -10.78
C TRP A 143 8.54 7.13 -10.60
N ARG A 144 7.77 7.79 -11.48
CA ARG A 144 7.55 9.25 -11.42
C ARG A 144 6.39 9.69 -10.53
N GLU A 145 5.48 8.79 -10.17
CA GLU A 145 4.30 9.09 -9.34
C GLU A 145 4.58 8.92 -7.83
N ASP A 146 5.85 8.76 -7.46
CA ASP A 146 6.25 8.18 -6.18
C ASP A 146 7.25 9.03 -5.39
N LEU A 147 6.96 10.33 -5.31
CA LEU A 147 7.67 11.22 -4.42
C LEU A 147 7.17 11.01 -2.98
N VAL A 148 8.02 10.36 -2.18
CA VAL A 148 8.04 10.32 -0.70
C VAL A 148 7.16 9.24 -0.03
N GLU A 149 7.70 8.02 0.06
CA GLU A 149 7.55 7.12 1.21
C GLU A 149 8.66 6.06 1.20
N SER A 150 9.47 5.93 2.27
CA SER A 150 10.65 5.04 2.29
C SER A 150 10.33 3.54 2.08
N ARG A 151 9.06 3.15 2.14
CA ARG A 151 8.57 1.78 1.85
C ARG A 151 8.26 1.55 0.36
N ARG A 152 8.07 2.61 -0.44
CA ARG A 152 7.81 2.56 -1.90
C ARG A 152 9.10 2.57 -2.70
N ASP A 153 10.09 3.38 -2.28
CA ASP A 153 11.44 3.39 -2.84
C ASP A 153 12.14 2.03 -2.79
N LEU A 154 11.99 1.29 -1.69
CA LEU A 154 12.66 -0.01 -1.52
C LEU A 154 12.12 -1.07 -2.48
N ARG A 155 10.80 -1.08 -2.73
CA ARG A 155 10.16 -2.01 -3.69
C ARG A 155 10.60 -1.72 -5.11
N LEU A 156 10.71 -0.43 -5.44
CA LEU A 156 11.13 0.05 -6.74
C LEU A 156 12.62 -0.25 -6.98
N TRP A 157 13.48 0.01 -5.99
CA TRP A 157 14.89 -0.40 -6.04
C TRP A 157 15.05 -1.91 -6.15
N PHE A 158 14.30 -2.68 -5.36
CA PHE A 158 14.33 -4.14 -5.40
C PHE A 158 13.89 -4.69 -6.76
N CYS A 159 12.72 -4.31 -7.26
CA CYS A 159 12.22 -4.77 -8.55
C CYS A 159 13.06 -4.23 -9.72
N GLY A 160 13.56 -3.01 -9.62
CA GLY A 160 14.42 -2.39 -10.62
C GLY A 160 15.76 -3.09 -10.74
N ILE A 161 16.49 -3.26 -9.63
CA ILE A 161 17.78 -3.98 -9.60
C ILE A 161 17.58 -5.43 -10.05
N LEU A 162 16.63 -6.14 -9.44
CA LEU A 162 16.43 -7.57 -9.72
C LEU A 162 15.96 -7.80 -11.16
N GLY A 163 15.06 -6.96 -11.67
CA GLY A 163 14.59 -7.02 -13.05
C GLY A 163 15.70 -6.70 -14.06
N LEU A 164 16.50 -5.67 -13.80
CA LEU A 164 17.63 -5.31 -14.65
C LEU A 164 18.67 -6.45 -14.65
N TYR A 165 18.92 -7.04 -13.49
CA TYR A 165 19.81 -8.19 -13.36
C TYR A 165 19.32 -9.38 -14.19
N ILE A 166 18.05 -9.78 -14.07
CA ILE A 166 17.50 -10.90 -14.86
C ILE A 166 17.57 -10.58 -16.37
N LEU A 167 17.26 -9.35 -16.78
CA LEU A 167 17.39 -8.94 -18.18
C LEU A 167 18.84 -9.05 -18.69
N VAL A 168 19.80 -8.50 -17.94
CA VAL A 168 21.22 -8.54 -18.31
C VAL A 168 21.72 -9.98 -18.36
N LEU A 169 21.31 -10.82 -17.41
CA LEU A 169 21.62 -12.25 -17.44
C LEU A 169 21.09 -12.93 -18.70
N LEU A 170 19.81 -12.73 -19.03
CA LEU A 170 19.22 -13.30 -20.25
C LEU A 170 19.97 -12.83 -21.49
N LEU A 171 20.32 -11.55 -21.56
CA LEU A 171 21.06 -10.98 -22.69
C LEU A 171 22.49 -11.54 -22.78
N MET A 172 23.19 -11.66 -21.66
CA MET A 172 24.54 -12.23 -21.63
C MET A 172 24.54 -13.71 -22.01
N ARG A 173 23.63 -14.49 -21.43
CA ARG A 173 23.55 -15.94 -21.62
C ARG A 173 23.05 -16.33 -23.00
N GLU A 174 22.05 -15.61 -23.52
CA GLU A 174 21.34 -16.03 -24.71
C GLU A 174 21.78 -15.30 -25.99
N LEU A 175 22.29 -14.05 -25.87
CA LEU A 175 22.65 -13.23 -27.03
C LEU A 175 24.17 -13.05 -27.20
N ILE A 176 24.89 -12.73 -26.13
CA ILE A 176 26.30 -12.34 -26.23
C ILE A 176 27.25 -13.53 -26.09
N PHE A 177 27.04 -14.39 -25.10
CA PHE A 177 27.95 -15.51 -24.76
C PHE A 177 27.20 -16.83 -24.57
N PRO A 178 26.54 -17.37 -25.63
CA PRO A 178 25.83 -18.63 -25.53
C PRO A 178 26.79 -19.80 -25.24
N GLY A 179 26.52 -20.54 -24.17
CA GLY A 179 27.25 -21.77 -23.81
C GLY A 179 28.57 -21.59 -23.07
N GLU A 180 28.93 -20.36 -22.68
CA GLU A 180 30.20 -20.09 -21.99
C GLU A 180 30.20 -20.51 -20.51
N VAL A 181 31.13 -21.39 -20.14
CA VAL A 181 31.21 -21.99 -18.78
C VAL A 181 31.58 -20.96 -17.71
N TRP A 182 32.41 -19.97 -18.05
CA TRP A 182 32.79 -18.93 -17.10
C TRP A 182 31.58 -18.09 -16.67
N LEU A 183 30.67 -17.79 -17.61
CA LEU A 183 29.45 -17.04 -17.36
C LEU A 183 28.55 -17.79 -16.37
N LEU A 184 28.49 -19.12 -16.47
CA LEU A 184 27.74 -19.98 -15.57
C LEU A 184 28.19 -19.80 -14.10
N VAL A 185 29.49 -19.82 -13.84
CA VAL A 185 30.04 -19.62 -12.48
C VAL A 185 29.65 -18.25 -11.93
N TRP A 186 29.84 -17.20 -12.73
CA TRP A 186 29.47 -15.83 -12.33
C TRP A 186 27.98 -15.67 -12.10
N GLN A 187 27.14 -16.30 -12.92
CA GLN A 187 25.70 -16.26 -12.77
C GLN A 187 25.29 -16.75 -11.38
N TYR A 188 25.78 -17.91 -10.93
CA TYR A 188 25.46 -18.43 -9.60
C TYR A 188 25.98 -17.55 -8.47
N ILE A 189 27.18 -16.96 -8.60
CA ILE A 189 27.71 -15.99 -7.63
C ILE A 189 26.79 -14.78 -7.50
N PHE A 190 26.36 -14.20 -8.63
CA PHE A 190 25.47 -13.05 -8.62
C PHE A 190 24.08 -13.38 -8.09
N VAL A 191 23.52 -14.55 -8.42
CA VAL A 191 22.22 -14.99 -7.87
C VAL A 191 22.34 -15.10 -6.34
N ALA A 192 23.44 -15.67 -5.84
CA ALA A 192 23.67 -15.77 -4.41
C ALA A 192 23.76 -14.40 -3.72
N GLY A 193 24.45 -13.43 -4.34
CA GLY A 193 24.51 -12.05 -3.88
C GLY A 193 23.13 -11.38 -3.86
N MET A 194 22.33 -11.56 -4.92
CA MET A 194 20.97 -11.00 -4.99
C MET A 194 20.05 -11.63 -3.94
N LEU A 195 20.14 -12.94 -3.71
CA LEU A 195 19.38 -13.62 -2.65
C LEU A 195 19.79 -13.13 -1.26
N MET A 196 21.08 -12.90 -1.02
CA MET A 196 21.58 -12.33 0.23
C MET A 196 21.04 -10.92 0.46
N VAL A 197 21.07 -10.05 -0.57
CA VAL A 197 20.46 -8.71 -0.50
C VAL A 197 18.97 -8.83 -0.21
N THR A 198 18.25 -9.73 -0.88
CA THR A 198 16.83 -9.98 -0.66
C THR A 198 16.55 -10.38 0.79
N ASN A 199 17.37 -11.25 1.36
CA ASN A 199 17.28 -11.67 2.76
C ASN A 199 17.53 -10.50 3.73
N GLY A 200 18.54 -9.65 3.45
CA GLY A 200 18.80 -8.44 4.22
C GLY A 200 17.62 -7.48 4.21
N LEU A 201 17.03 -7.24 3.04
CA LEU A 201 15.84 -6.42 2.88
C LEU A 201 14.64 -7.00 3.65
N LEU A 202 14.42 -8.32 3.59
CA LEU A 202 13.36 -8.98 4.36
C LEU A 202 13.55 -8.89 5.87
N LEU A 203 14.79 -8.81 6.36
CA LEU A 203 15.11 -8.65 7.78
C LEU A 203 14.95 -7.20 8.27
N GLU A 204 15.33 -6.21 7.47
CA GLU A 204 15.16 -4.79 7.80
C GLU A 204 13.70 -4.33 7.78
N MET A 205 12.87 -4.95 6.93
CA MET A 205 11.46 -4.61 6.81
C MET A 205 10.64 -5.10 8.03
N LYS A 206 10.57 -4.26 9.07
CA LYS A 206 9.86 -4.56 10.33
C LYS A 206 8.36 -4.86 10.18
N THR A 207 7.70 -4.44 9.09
CA THR A 207 6.36 -4.87 8.67
C THR A 207 6.04 -4.22 7.32
N GLY A 208 5.71 -5.00 6.27
CA GLY A 208 4.90 -4.45 5.17
C GLY A 208 5.35 -4.61 3.71
N LEU A 209 6.15 -5.61 3.32
CA LEU A 209 6.28 -5.92 1.89
C LEU A 209 5.01 -6.58 1.32
N PHE A 210 4.36 -7.44 2.11
CA PHE A 210 3.27 -8.32 1.64
C PHE A 210 1.88 -8.01 2.22
N HIS A 211 1.78 -7.05 3.15
CA HIS A 211 0.52 -6.71 3.85
C HIS A 211 0.41 -5.21 4.16
N PRO A 212 -0.22 -4.40 3.31
CA PRO A 212 -0.53 -2.98 3.59
C PRO A 212 -1.64 -2.79 4.66
N GLU A 213 -2.34 -3.85 5.09
CA GLU A 213 -3.51 -3.76 5.97
C GLU A 213 -3.20 -3.89 7.48
N ALA A 214 -2.04 -4.42 7.85
CA ALA A 214 -1.71 -4.68 9.26
C ALA A 214 -1.58 -3.37 10.06
N ASP A 215 -1.03 -2.31 9.46
CA ASP A 215 -0.88 -1.00 10.10
C ASP A 215 -2.23 -0.28 10.27
N ARG A 216 -3.24 -0.58 9.43
CA ARG A 216 -4.62 -0.07 9.60
C ARG A 216 -5.32 -0.72 10.79
N ARG A 217 -5.09 -2.01 11.04
CA ARG A 217 -5.71 -2.70 12.18
C ARG A 217 -5.09 -2.30 13.51
N VAL A 218 -3.79 -2.01 13.57
CA VAL A 218 -3.15 -1.48 14.79
C VAL A 218 -3.62 -0.04 15.06
N SER A 219 -3.79 0.77 14.02
CA SER A 219 -4.41 2.10 14.16
C SER A 219 -5.90 2.03 14.57
N ALA A 220 -6.61 0.96 14.18
CA ALA A 220 -8.00 0.73 14.58
C ALA A 220 -8.13 0.08 15.98
N SER A 221 -7.19 -0.79 16.38
CA SER A 221 -7.19 -1.47 17.68
C SER A 221 -6.56 -0.64 18.79
N GLY A 222 -5.76 0.39 18.44
CA GLY A 222 -5.32 1.42 19.38
C GLY A 222 -6.44 2.36 19.85
N ILE A 223 -7.67 2.16 19.36
CA ILE A 223 -8.88 2.88 19.76
C ILE A 223 -9.94 1.89 20.29
N SER A 224 -9.59 1.00 21.22
CA SER A 224 -10.51 0.58 22.31
C SER A 224 -9.86 -0.49 23.19
N ALA A 225 -9.38 -0.08 24.35
CA ALA A 225 -9.32 -0.93 25.55
C ALA A 225 -9.15 0.00 26.76
N GLY A 226 -10.19 0.75 27.08
CA GLY A 226 -10.33 1.30 28.43
C GLY A 226 -10.64 0.17 29.43
N PRO A 227 -10.32 0.33 30.73
CA PRO A 227 -10.46 -0.74 31.71
C PRO A 227 -11.93 -1.18 31.82
N ALA A 228 -12.13 -2.50 31.87
CA ALA A 228 -13.44 -3.12 31.94
C ALA A 228 -14.19 -2.70 33.20
N VAL A 229 -15.32 -2.00 33.03
CA VAL A 229 -16.30 -1.75 34.10
C VAL A 229 -17.01 -3.09 34.40
N PRO A 230 -17.01 -3.58 35.64
CA PRO A 230 -17.67 -4.83 35.97
C PRO A 230 -19.20 -4.66 35.89
N ARG A 231 -19.88 -5.57 35.19
CA ARG A 231 -21.35 -5.62 35.11
C ARG A 231 -21.93 -6.00 36.47
N VAL A 232 -22.80 -5.15 37.00
CA VAL A 232 -23.67 -5.45 38.15
C VAL A 232 -24.67 -6.55 37.74
N PRO A 233 -24.90 -7.59 38.55
CA PRO A 233 -25.88 -8.62 38.24
C PRO A 233 -27.29 -8.12 38.58
N VAL A 234 -28.22 -8.32 37.63
CA VAL A 234 -29.65 -8.05 37.81
C VAL A 234 -30.27 -9.21 38.60
N VAL A 235 -30.93 -8.87 39.72
CA VAL A 235 -31.72 -9.80 40.55
C VAL A 235 -33.05 -10.08 39.85
N PRO A 236 -33.56 -11.33 39.81
CA PRO A 236 -34.88 -11.62 39.29
C PRO A 236 -35.93 -11.56 40.41
N ASP A 237 -36.90 -10.66 40.29
CA ASP A 237 -38.14 -10.75 41.07
C ASP A 237 -39.21 -11.47 40.25
N GLY A 238 -39.76 -12.53 40.84
CA GLY A 238 -40.92 -13.24 40.36
C GLY A 238 -42.21 -12.74 41.02
N SER A 239 -43.26 -12.64 40.22
CA SER A 239 -44.69 -12.88 40.56
C SER A 239 -45.48 -12.52 39.29
N ALA A 240 -46.02 -13.49 38.56
CA ALA A 240 -47.30 -14.17 38.77
C ALA A 240 -48.54 -13.31 38.40
N VAL A 241 -49.18 -13.72 37.28
CA VAL A 241 -50.63 -14.08 37.18
C VAL A 241 -51.68 -13.00 36.77
N LEU A 242 -52.40 -13.33 35.66
CA LEU A 242 -53.77 -12.99 35.17
C LEU A 242 -54.08 -11.50 34.83
N ASP A 243 -54.96 -11.09 33.91
CA ASP A 243 -55.82 -11.67 32.87
C ASP A 243 -56.37 -10.48 32.01
N ASP A 244 -56.83 -10.77 30.80
CA ASP A 244 -57.88 -10.12 29.98
C ASP A 244 -58.16 -8.59 30.03
N ALA A 245 -58.17 -7.95 28.86
CA ALA A 245 -59.37 -7.32 28.25
C ALA A 245 -59.06 -6.32 27.10
N VAL A 246 -59.64 -6.64 25.95
CA VAL A 246 -60.27 -5.86 24.88
C VAL A 246 -60.36 -4.31 24.98
N ALA A 247 -59.91 -3.68 23.88
CA ALA A 247 -60.36 -2.45 23.20
C ALA A 247 -60.26 -1.05 23.86
N GLY A 248 -59.59 -0.15 23.11
CA GLY A 248 -60.08 1.23 22.91
C GLY A 248 -59.06 2.36 23.04
N HIS A 249 -58.87 3.11 21.95
CA HIS A 249 -58.32 4.48 21.83
C HIS A 249 -56.78 4.60 21.88
N SER A 250 -56.11 4.83 20.73
CA SER A 250 -55.98 6.11 19.99
C SER A 250 -54.76 6.92 20.41
N ASN A 251 -53.92 7.23 19.41
CA ASN A 251 -52.90 8.28 19.35
C ASN A 251 -51.62 8.15 20.20
N ARG A 252 -50.50 7.80 19.56
CA ARG A 252 -49.58 8.81 18.98
C ARG A 252 -48.44 8.14 18.20
N ALA A 253 -48.09 8.78 17.10
CA ALA A 253 -47.11 8.39 16.10
C ALA A 253 -45.74 8.02 16.68
N CYS A 254 -45.22 6.86 16.29
CA CYS A 254 -43.79 6.68 16.11
C CYS A 254 -43.39 7.59 14.95
N SER A 255 -42.90 8.79 15.27
CA SER A 255 -42.24 9.64 14.29
C SER A 255 -41.06 8.86 13.75
N GLU A 256 -41.11 8.53 12.46
CA GLU A 256 -39.93 8.33 11.65
C GLU A 256 -38.94 9.44 11.99
N VAL A 257 -37.75 9.06 12.46
CA VAL A 257 -36.60 9.96 12.44
C VAL A 257 -36.19 10.02 10.97
N VAL A 258 -36.85 10.92 10.25
CA VAL A 258 -36.41 11.46 8.97
C VAL A 258 -34.96 11.94 9.18
N PRO A 259 -33.99 11.53 8.34
CA PRO A 259 -32.68 12.13 8.39
C PRO A 259 -32.85 13.62 8.12
N GLN A 260 -32.43 14.47 9.06
CA GLN A 260 -32.47 15.91 8.84
C GLN A 260 -31.67 16.24 7.58
N GLU A 261 -32.40 16.60 6.52
CA GLU A 261 -31.87 17.33 5.37
C GLU A 261 -31.50 18.75 5.85
N GLY A 262 -30.34 18.84 6.48
CA GLY A 262 -29.65 20.08 6.81
C GLY A 262 -28.38 20.20 5.99
N GLY A 263 -28.53 20.53 4.71
CA GLY A 263 -27.54 21.23 3.87
C GLY A 263 -26.09 20.74 3.86
N ASN A 264 -25.80 19.59 3.26
CA ASN A 264 -24.42 19.24 2.88
C ASN A 264 -24.14 19.67 1.42
N ARG A 265 -24.30 20.97 1.13
CA ARG A 265 -23.79 21.53 -0.12
C ARG A 265 -22.27 21.74 0.07
N PRO A 266 -21.42 21.32 -0.88
CA PRO A 266 -20.01 21.67 -0.83
C PRO A 266 -19.88 23.19 -0.76
N PRO A 267 -19.03 23.74 0.13
CA PRO A 267 -18.79 25.18 0.23
C PRO A 267 -18.38 25.72 -1.14
N ALA A 268 -18.94 26.85 -1.54
CA ALA A 268 -18.70 27.43 -2.86
C ALA A 268 -17.38 28.21 -2.93
N ASN A 269 -16.87 28.67 -1.79
CA ASN A 269 -15.67 29.48 -1.66
C ASN A 269 -14.99 29.31 -0.28
N ALA A 270 -13.81 29.92 -0.12
CA ALA A 270 -13.03 29.89 1.12
C ALA A 270 -13.75 30.53 2.32
N ASP A 271 -14.59 31.55 2.08
CA ASP A 271 -15.31 32.27 3.14
C ASP A 271 -16.40 31.42 3.82
N GLU A 272 -16.96 30.44 3.10
CA GLU A 272 -17.93 29.48 3.62
C GLU A 272 -17.25 28.31 4.35
N PHE A 273 -15.95 28.08 4.10
CA PHE A 273 -15.14 27.05 4.74
C PHE A 273 -14.41 27.59 5.97
N GLN A 274 -15.16 27.88 7.03
CA GLN A 274 -14.59 28.36 8.29
C GLN A 274 -14.32 27.20 9.25
N PRO A 275 -13.17 27.19 9.95
CA PRO A 275 -12.99 26.30 11.09
C PRO A 275 -14.09 26.62 12.10
N VAL A 276 -14.66 25.58 12.72
CA VAL A 276 -15.61 25.73 13.82
C VAL A 276 -14.85 26.36 14.99
N VAL A 277 -14.76 27.68 15.01
CA VAL A 277 -14.31 28.45 16.17
C VAL A 277 -15.52 28.55 17.06
N ALA A 278 -15.41 27.97 18.25
CA ALA A 278 -16.47 27.93 19.25
C ALA A 278 -17.05 29.33 19.49
N ARG A 279 -18.14 29.63 18.80
CA ARG A 279 -19.11 30.64 19.19
C ARG A 279 -20.41 29.87 19.34
N ASP A 280 -20.75 29.64 20.61
CA ASP A 280 -22.02 29.10 21.08
C ASP A 280 -22.30 27.64 20.71
N VAL A 281 -21.38 26.74 21.09
CA VAL A 281 -21.77 25.32 21.21
C VAL A 281 -22.47 25.16 22.56
N ASP A 282 -23.80 25.14 22.55
CA ASP A 282 -24.62 24.68 23.67
C ASP A 282 -24.37 23.18 23.88
N VAL A 283 -23.37 22.85 24.72
CA VAL A 283 -23.04 21.48 25.10
C VAL A 283 -24.02 21.00 26.17
N ALA A 284 -25.30 20.88 25.81
CA ALA A 284 -26.34 20.30 26.64
C ALA A 284 -26.67 18.90 26.14
N GLY A 285 -25.78 17.92 26.33
CA GLY A 285 -26.12 16.53 26.00
C GLY A 285 -25.01 15.51 25.84
N ALA A 286 -24.02 15.43 26.73
CA ALA A 286 -23.26 14.21 27.00
C ALA A 286 -22.42 14.40 28.27
N GLY A 287 -22.41 13.40 29.15
CA GLY A 287 -22.02 13.55 30.56
C GLY A 287 -20.62 14.14 30.83
N GLY A 288 -20.56 14.99 31.86
CA GLY A 288 -19.37 15.28 32.64
C GLY A 288 -18.19 15.89 31.87
N LEU A 289 -18.43 16.93 31.07
CA LEU A 289 -17.36 17.74 30.50
C LEU A 289 -16.98 18.81 31.52
N GLU A 290 -15.75 18.72 32.05
CA GLU A 290 -15.10 19.93 32.56
C GLU A 290 -15.07 20.95 31.41
N PRO A 291 -15.53 22.19 31.62
CA PRO A 291 -15.46 23.22 30.61
C PRO A 291 -14.01 23.35 30.13
N VAL A 292 -13.80 23.33 28.81
CA VAL A 292 -12.47 23.52 28.23
C VAL A 292 -11.98 24.91 28.69
N PRO A 293 -10.81 25.02 29.36
CA PRO A 293 -10.32 26.31 29.82
C PRO A 293 -10.19 27.27 28.64
N GLU A 294 -10.77 28.46 28.74
CA GLU A 294 -10.75 29.46 27.66
C GLU A 294 -9.31 29.82 27.25
N ALA A 295 -8.41 29.88 28.23
CA ALA A 295 -6.97 30.08 28.00
C ALA A 295 -6.33 29.00 27.10
N LEU A 296 -6.80 27.74 27.19
CA LEU A 296 -6.31 26.67 26.35
C LEU A 296 -6.79 26.82 24.90
N LEU A 297 -8.06 27.23 24.71
CA LEU A 297 -8.58 27.51 23.38
C LEU A 297 -7.84 28.68 22.74
N GLN A 298 -7.56 29.73 23.51
CA GLN A 298 -6.75 30.87 23.04
C GLN A 298 -5.35 30.44 22.60
N GLN A 299 -4.66 29.59 23.38
CA GLN A 299 -3.35 29.06 23.00
C GLN A 299 -3.42 28.18 21.74
N LEU A 300 -4.42 27.30 21.63
CA LEU A 300 -4.61 26.48 20.45
C LEU A 300 -4.89 27.35 19.22
N THR A 301 -5.73 28.37 19.33
CA THR A 301 -5.99 29.34 18.26
C THR A 301 -4.74 30.11 17.89
N GLN A 302 -3.91 30.51 18.87
CA GLN A 302 -2.63 31.16 18.61
C GLN A 302 -1.70 30.26 17.77
N LEU A 303 -1.52 29.00 18.16
CA LEU A 303 -0.69 28.04 17.43
C LEU A 303 -1.23 27.78 16.01
N MET A 304 -2.54 27.72 15.85
CA MET A 304 -3.17 27.37 14.58
C MET A 304 -3.26 28.58 13.65
N GLU A 305 -3.82 29.71 14.08
CA GLU A 305 -4.09 30.86 13.20
C GLU A 305 -2.87 31.76 12.99
N HIS A 306 -2.10 32.02 14.06
CA HIS A 306 -0.97 32.93 14.00
C HIS A 306 0.34 32.21 13.65
N GLU A 307 0.67 31.13 14.36
CA GLU A 307 1.91 30.39 14.12
C GLU A 307 1.81 29.39 12.97
N ARG A 308 0.58 29.07 12.51
CA ARG A 308 0.31 28.16 11.38
C ARG A 308 1.02 26.81 11.52
N VAL A 309 1.06 26.26 12.74
CA VAL A 309 1.73 24.98 13.03
C VAL A 309 1.19 23.84 12.17
N TYR A 310 -0.06 23.94 11.69
CA TYR A 310 -0.64 22.98 10.74
C TYR A 310 0.16 22.81 9.44
N ARG A 311 0.99 23.79 9.04
CA ARG A 311 1.88 23.69 7.87
C ARG A 311 3.03 22.71 8.07
N GLN A 312 3.33 22.33 9.31
CA GLN A 312 4.39 21.37 9.59
C GLN A 312 4.04 20.00 9.00
N MET A 313 4.90 19.51 8.10
CA MET A 313 4.74 18.18 7.55
C MET A 313 4.89 17.13 8.64
N GLY A 314 3.88 16.26 8.75
CA GLY A 314 3.90 15.18 9.71
C GLY A 314 3.61 15.56 11.16
N LEU A 315 3.02 16.74 11.39
CA LEU A 315 2.51 17.14 12.70
C LEU A 315 1.63 16.03 13.29
N THR A 316 1.99 15.56 14.48
CA THR A 316 1.22 14.56 15.23
C THR A 316 0.46 15.23 16.38
N ILE A 317 -0.58 14.56 16.87
CA ILE A 317 -1.30 15.02 18.06
C ILE A 317 -0.37 15.13 19.28
N GLY A 318 0.64 14.26 19.39
CA GLY A 318 1.64 14.30 20.45
C GLY A 318 2.51 15.55 20.41
N GLN A 319 2.93 15.96 19.22
CA GLN A 319 3.70 17.19 19.03
C GLN A 319 2.88 18.43 19.40
N LEU A 320 1.63 18.50 18.94
CA LEU A 320 0.75 19.63 19.28
C LEU A 320 0.40 19.66 20.77
N ALA A 321 0.17 18.50 21.38
CA ALA A 321 -0.11 18.40 22.82
C ALA A 321 1.10 18.84 23.65
N ALA A 322 2.32 18.47 23.25
CA ALA A 322 3.54 18.92 23.90
C ALA A 322 3.70 20.44 23.84
N SER A 323 3.43 21.07 22.69
CA SER A 323 3.44 22.54 22.55
C SER A 323 2.43 23.24 23.46
N LEU A 324 1.32 22.57 23.78
CA LEU A 324 0.28 23.06 24.70
C LEU A 324 0.51 22.63 26.16
N SER A 325 1.63 21.94 26.46
CA SER A 325 1.89 21.34 27.78
C SER A 325 0.74 20.43 28.28
N LEU A 326 0.12 19.70 27.37
CA LEU A 326 -1.00 18.81 27.63
C LEU A 326 -0.68 17.33 27.35
N PRO A 327 -1.33 16.40 28.08
CA PRO A 327 -1.38 15.01 27.65
C PRO A 327 -2.18 14.83 26.35
N GLU A 328 -1.74 13.93 25.47
CA GLU A 328 -2.38 13.69 24.17
C GLU A 328 -3.88 13.36 24.26
N TYR A 329 -4.27 12.58 25.27
CA TYR A 329 -5.67 12.18 25.45
C TYR A 329 -6.58 13.37 25.78
N ARG A 330 -6.06 14.39 26.50
CA ARG A 330 -6.81 15.62 26.80
C ARG A 330 -7.01 16.43 25.53
N LEU A 331 -5.96 16.62 24.73
CA LEU A 331 -6.08 17.34 23.45
C LEU A 331 -7.06 16.64 22.50
N ARG A 332 -7.02 15.31 22.41
CA ARG A 332 -7.98 14.55 21.60
C ARG A 332 -9.42 14.76 22.06
N LYS A 333 -9.65 14.80 23.38
CA LYS A 333 -10.98 15.08 23.94
C LYS A 333 -11.43 16.50 23.61
N VAL A 334 -10.55 17.50 23.69
CA VAL A 334 -10.85 18.88 23.31
C VAL A 334 -11.23 18.98 21.82
N ILE A 335 -10.46 18.33 20.94
CA ILE A 335 -10.74 18.36 19.49
C ILE A 335 -12.05 17.65 19.15
N ASN A 336 -12.30 16.49 19.74
CA ASN A 336 -13.47 15.69 19.39
C ASN A 336 -14.76 16.16 20.06
N ALA A 337 -14.71 16.43 21.37
CA ALA A 337 -15.89 16.79 22.16
C ALA A 337 -16.06 18.30 22.34
N GLY A 338 -14.97 19.07 22.36
CA GLY A 338 -15.02 20.53 22.50
C GLY A 338 -15.21 21.25 21.17
N LEU A 339 -14.49 20.81 20.13
CA LEU A 339 -14.49 21.46 18.81
C LEU A 339 -15.32 20.72 17.76
N GLY A 340 -15.83 19.52 18.06
CA GLY A 340 -16.72 18.76 17.19
C GLY A 340 -16.06 18.06 15.99
N TYR A 341 -14.72 18.05 15.90
CA TYR A 341 -14.02 17.35 14.82
C TYR A 341 -14.04 15.84 15.03
N ARG A 342 -14.10 15.06 13.95
CA ARG A 342 -14.17 13.59 14.08
C ARG A 342 -12.87 13.00 14.62
N ASN A 343 -11.75 13.62 14.26
CA ASN A 343 -10.41 13.22 14.67
C ASN A 343 -9.40 14.36 14.43
N PHE A 344 -8.16 14.17 14.88
CA PHE A 344 -7.08 15.15 14.71
C PHE A 344 -6.72 15.45 13.24
N ASN A 345 -6.81 14.47 12.33
CA ASN A 345 -6.50 14.71 10.92
C ASN A 345 -7.58 15.59 10.27
N ASP A 346 -8.84 15.41 10.64
CA ASP A 346 -9.97 16.23 10.21
C ASP A 346 -9.79 17.69 10.66
N PHE A 347 -9.39 17.87 11.92
CA PHE A 347 -9.00 19.17 12.47
C PHE A 347 -7.89 19.83 11.65
N LEU A 348 -6.78 19.14 11.39
CA LEU A 348 -5.68 19.70 10.58
C LEU A 348 -6.11 20.01 9.15
N ASN A 349 -6.83 19.10 8.50
CA ASN A 349 -7.27 19.26 7.12
C ASN A 349 -8.13 20.51 6.96
N THR A 350 -8.95 20.85 7.94
CA THR A 350 -9.77 22.07 7.90
C THR A 350 -8.92 23.33 7.74
N TYR A 351 -7.86 23.49 8.53
CA TYR A 351 -6.97 24.65 8.38
C TYR A 351 -6.17 24.62 7.08
N ARG A 352 -5.64 23.45 6.69
CA ARG A 352 -4.80 23.30 5.49
C ARG A 352 -5.58 23.55 4.21
N ILE A 353 -6.78 22.97 4.10
CA ILE A 353 -7.65 23.09 2.93
C ILE A 353 -8.19 24.51 2.81
N ARG A 354 -8.50 25.18 3.93
CA ARG A 354 -8.84 26.61 3.92
C ARG A 354 -7.74 27.44 3.30
N GLU A 355 -6.51 27.37 3.83
CA GLU A 355 -5.39 28.14 3.29
C GLU A 355 -5.13 27.79 1.81
N ALA A 356 -5.17 26.50 1.45
CA ALA A 356 -5.00 26.08 0.07
C ALA A 356 -6.07 26.68 -0.85
N SER A 357 -7.33 26.72 -0.40
CA SER A 357 -8.44 27.29 -1.19
C SER A 357 -8.28 28.80 -1.40
N GLU A 358 -7.79 29.53 -0.40
CA GLU A 358 -7.47 30.96 -0.49
C GLU A 358 -6.37 31.20 -1.52
N ARG A 359 -5.28 30.42 -1.48
CA ARG A 359 -4.18 30.51 -2.46
C ARG A 359 -4.60 30.12 -3.87
N LEU A 360 -5.49 29.14 -4.01
CA LEU A 360 -6.01 28.71 -5.31
C LEU A 360 -6.96 29.73 -5.93
N ALA A 361 -7.58 30.60 -5.13
CA ALA A 361 -8.46 31.66 -5.58
C ALA A 361 -7.73 33.00 -5.81
N ASP A 362 -6.45 33.11 -5.46
CA ASP A 362 -5.68 34.36 -5.56
C ASP A 362 -5.38 34.73 -7.04
N PRO A 363 -5.99 35.80 -7.58
CA PRO A 363 -5.76 36.22 -8.96
C PRO A 363 -4.37 36.79 -9.20
N LEU A 364 -3.62 37.13 -8.14
CA LEU A 364 -2.24 37.63 -8.24
C LEU A 364 -1.23 36.51 -8.49
N LYS A 365 -1.61 35.24 -8.27
CA LYS A 365 -0.73 34.07 -8.42
C LYS A 365 -1.39 32.90 -9.17
N PRO A 366 -1.92 33.11 -10.40
CA PRO A 366 -2.68 32.08 -11.12
C PRO A 366 -1.84 30.84 -11.46
N ASP A 367 -0.52 31.04 -11.67
CA ASP A 367 0.43 30.01 -12.11
C ASP A 367 1.12 29.28 -10.95
N GLU A 368 0.77 29.55 -9.70
CA GLU A 368 1.37 28.86 -8.56
C GLU A 368 1.09 27.35 -8.64
N ALA A 369 2.14 26.52 -8.64
CA ALA A 369 1.95 25.09 -8.82
C ALA A 369 1.13 24.48 -7.66
N ILE A 370 0.08 23.71 -7.98
CA ILE A 370 -0.78 23.05 -6.98
C ILE A 370 0.05 22.18 -6.03
N LEU A 371 1.11 21.54 -6.54
CA LEU A 371 2.06 20.79 -5.72
C LEU A 371 2.71 21.67 -4.65
N ASN A 372 3.16 22.89 -4.99
CA ASN A 372 3.79 23.79 -4.03
C ASN A 372 2.79 24.21 -2.95
N ILE A 373 1.55 24.53 -3.33
CA ILE A 373 0.47 24.84 -2.37
C ILE A 373 0.24 23.67 -1.41
N ALA A 374 0.19 22.43 -1.93
CA ALA A 374 0.02 21.24 -1.11
C ALA A 374 1.18 21.05 -0.12
N LEU A 375 2.43 21.21 -0.57
CA LEU A 375 3.61 21.04 0.28
C LEU A 375 3.70 22.14 1.34
N ASP A 376 3.46 23.40 0.97
CA ASP A 376 3.51 24.55 1.87
C ASP A 376 2.42 24.53 2.94
N THR A 377 1.26 23.94 2.61
CA THR A 377 0.16 23.74 3.57
C THR A 377 0.37 22.50 4.46
N GLY A 378 1.49 21.78 4.30
CA GLY A 378 1.90 20.69 5.19
C GLY A 378 1.45 19.29 4.77
N TYR A 379 0.95 19.13 3.54
CA TYR A 379 0.74 17.79 2.97
C TYR A 379 2.07 17.17 2.55
N ARG A 380 2.21 15.88 2.80
CA ARG A 380 3.38 15.10 2.36
C ARG A 380 3.33 14.72 0.89
N SER A 381 2.14 14.74 0.27
CA SER A 381 1.93 14.34 -1.11
C SER A 381 0.72 15.00 -1.74
N LEU A 382 0.78 15.18 -3.07
CA LEU A 382 -0.32 15.75 -3.86
C LEU A 382 -1.58 14.86 -3.85
N SER A 383 -1.43 13.54 -3.77
CA SER A 383 -2.57 12.61 -3.73
C SER A 383 -3.42 12.79 -2.47
N SER A 384 -2.76 12.88 -1.30
CA SER A 384 -3.45 13.13 -0.02
C SER A 384 -4.15 14.49 -0.03
N PHE A 385 -3.51 15.51 -0.59
CA PHE A 385 -4.08 16.83 -0.77
C PHE A 385 -5.31 16.80 -1.69
N ASN A 386 -5.19 16.23 -2.89
CA ASN A 386 -6.30 16.16 -3.87
C ASN A 386 -7.51 15.44 -3.30
N LYS A 387 -7.29 14.35 -2.54
CA LYS A 387 -8.37 13.62 -1.87
C LYS A 387 -9.06 14.49 -0.82
N ALA A 388 -8.30 15.10 0.09
CA ALA A 388 -8.86 15.96 1.15
C ALA A 388 -9.59 17.18 0.56
N PHE A 389 -9.03 17.79 -0.49
CA PHE A 389 -9.65 18.93 -1.16
C PHE A 389 -10.97 18.55 -1.85
N LYS A 390 -11.00 17.40 -2.53
CA LYS A 390 -12.22 16.88 -3.17
C LYS A 390 -13.27 16.47 -2.16
N GLU A 391 -12.88 15.91 -1.01
CA GLU A 391 -13.78 15.60 0.10
C GLU A 391 -14.41 16.87 0.69
N ALA A 392 -13.65 17.96 0.79
CA ALA A 392 -14.13 19.23 1.32
C ALA A 392 -15.01 20.01 0.33
N PHE A 393 -14.58 20.17 -0.93
CA PHE A 393 -15.21 21.06 -1.93
C PHE A 393 -16.00 20.32 -3.03
N GLY A 394 -15.98 18.99 -3.07
CA GLY A 394 -16.65 18.18 -4.09
C GLY A 394 -15.99 18.19 -5.48
N GLN A 395 -14.93 18.98 -5.67
CA GLN A 395 -14.22 19.17 -6.94
C GLN A 395 -12.69 19.13 -6.74
N THR A 396 -11.93 18.92 -7.80
CA THR A 396 -10.46 18.89 -7.73
C THR A 396 -9.88 20.30 -7.54
N PRO A 397 -8.67 20.44 -6.98
CA PRO A 397 -8.00 21.75 -6.85
C PRO A 397 -7.86 22.51 -8.18
N THR A 398 -7.60 21.78 -9.27
CA THR A 398 -7.49 22.35 -10.62
C THR A 398 -8.82 22.92 -11.10
N GLU A 399 -9.91 22.16 -10.93
CA GLU A 399 -11.27 22.60 -11.29
C GLU A 399 -11.70 23.79 -10.43
N TYR A 400 -11.43 23.75 -9.12
CA TYR A 400 -11.69 24.85 -8.19
C TYR A 400 -11.00 26.13 -8.65
N ARG A 401 -9.68 26.08 -8.93
CA ARG A 401 -8.91 27.24 -9.42
C ARG A 401 -9.49 27.81 -10.70
N GLN A 402 -9.77 26.95 -11.69
CA GLN A 402 -10.36 27.39 -12.96
C GLN A 402 -11.72 28.04 -12.76
N GLY A 403 -12.52 27.54 -11.82
CA GLY A 403 -13.82 28.12 -11.46
C GLY A 403 -13.71 29.50 -10.81
N GLN A 404 -12.72 29.72 -9.95
CA GLN A 404 -12.51 31.01 -9.28
C GLN A 404 -11.89 32.06 -10.19
N LEU A 405 -10.93 31.69 -11.07
CA LEU A 405 -10.28 32.63 -12.00
C LEU A 405 -11.14 33.01 -13.21
N ARG A 406 -12.24 32.30 -13.46
CA ARG A 406 -13.21 32.61 -14.54
C ARG A 406 -14.34 33.55 -14.08
N ARG A 407 -14.49 33.76 -12.78
CA ARG A 407 -15.42 34.75 -12.20
C ARG A 407 -14.72 36.09 -12.10
#